data_AF-A0A3D4NZY5-F1
#
_entry.id   AF-A0A3D4NZY5-F1
#
_cell.length_a   1.000
_cell.length_b   1.000
_cell.length_c   1.000
_cell.angle_alpha   90.00
_cell.angle_beta   90.00
_cell.angle_gamma   90.00
#
_symmetry.space_group_name_H-M   'P 1'
#
loop_
_entity.id
_entity.type
_entity.pdbx_description
1 polymer ?
#
loop_
_entity_poly.entity_id
_entity_poly.type
_entity_poly.pdbx_seq_one_letter_code
_entity_poly.pdbx_strand_id
1 'polypeptide(L)' 'FYEAGEKKEKRIENIYLSGGLAQLKNITQSFEQKFGIKTEAFNSFRKVSFDEKKLDPAYPQEMAPLFGVAVGLATRKMEK' A
#
# COMPACT_ATOMS: atom_id res chain seq x y z
N PHE A 1 30.48 32.02 2.73
CA PHE A 1 29.05 32.21 2.41
C PHE A 1 28.36 30.87 2.61
N TYR A 2 27.40 30.78 3.53
CA TYR A 2 26.57 29.57 3.68
C TYR A 2 25.38 29.71 2.72
N GLU A 3 25.39 28.94 1.63
CA GLU A 3 24.18 28.75 0.83
C GLU A 3 23.27 27.80 1.60
N ALA A 4 22.09 28.29 2.00
CA ALA A 4 21.03 27.44 2.50
C ALA A 4 20.60 26.53 1.35
N GLY A 5 21.01 25.26 1.39
CA GLY A 5 20.62 24.27 0.39
C GLY A 5 19.10 24.27 0.22
N GLU A 6 18.64 24.37 -1.03
CA GLU A 6 17.22 24.35 -1.37
C GLU A 6 16.54 23.17 -0.67
N LYS A 7 15.60 23.47 0.22
CA LYS A 7 14.76 22.48 0.87
C LYS A 7 13.84 21.92 -0.20
N LYS A 8 14.27 20.88 -0.92
CA LYS A 8 13.42 20.18 -1.90
C LYS A 8 12.10 19.84 -1.24
N GLU A 9 11.02 20.50 -1.68
CA GLU A 9 9.69 20.18 -1.22
C GLU A 9 9.38 18.73 -1.58
N LYS A 10 9.19 17.88 -0.58
CA LYS A 10 8.79 16.49 -0.79
C LYS A 10 7.31 16.49 -1.18
N ARG A 11 7.03 16.28 -2.47
CA ARG A 11 5.67 16.13 -2.98
C ARG A 11 5.20 14.68 -2.78
N ILE A 12 3.93 14.51 -2.41
CA ILE A 12 3.28 13.19 -2.39
C ILE A 12 2.96 12.80 -3.82
N GLU A 13 3.58 11.71 -4.30
CA GLU A 13 3.40 11.22 -5.67
C GLU A 13 2.24 10.21 -5.78
N ASN A 14 1.99 9.43 -4.72
CA ASN A 14 0.98 8.36 -4.71
C ASN A 14 0.33 8.23 -3.34
N ILE A 15 -0.94 7.83 -3.32
CA ILE A 15 -1.68 7.43 -2.12
C ILE A 15 -2.00 5.93 -2.23
N TYR A 16 -1.74 5.19 -1.15
CA TYR A 16 -2.14 3.78 -1.04
C TYR A 16 -3.14 3.62 0.09
N LEU A 17 -4.30 3.06 -0.20
CA LEU A 17 -5.33 2.79 0.80
C LEU A 17 -5.19 1.37 1.35
N SER A 18 -5.10 1.24 2.68
CA SER A 18 -5.02 -0.03 3.40
C SER A 18 -6.09 -0.15 4.48
N GLY A 19 -6.26 -1.34 5.04
CA GLY A 19 -7.31 -1.70 6.01
C GLY A 19 -8.60 -2.18 5.32
N GLY A 20 -9.56 -2.65 6.12
CA GLY A 20 -10.83 -3.18 5.58
C GLY A 20 -11.66 -2.15 4.81
N LEU A 21 -11.58 -0.87 5.18
CA LEU A 21 -12.32 0.20 4.49
C LEU A 21 -11.73 0.56 3.12
N ALA A 22 -10.52 0.11 2.80
CA ALA A 22 -9.92 0.33 1.47
C ALA A 22 -10.65 -0.42 0.35
N GLN A 23 -11.55 -1.36 0.69
CA GLN A 23 -12.39 -2.08 -0.25
C GLN A 23 -13.76 -1.43 -0.47
N LEU A 24 -14.08 -0.32 0.22
CA LEU A 24 -15.33 0.38 -0.02
C LEU A 24 -15.43 0.80 -1.49
N LYS A 25 -16.60 0.59 -2.08
CA LYS A 25 -16.85 0.91 -3.48
C LYS A 25 -16.47 2.37 -3.77
N ASN A 26 -15.65 2.57 -4.80
CA ASN A 26 -15.18 3.88 -5.28
C ASN A 26 -14.31 4.69 -4.29
N ILE A 27 -13.80 4.10 -3.21
CA ILE A 27 -13.01 4.86 -2.21
C ILE A 27 -11.70 5.39 -2.80
N THR A 28 -10.99 4.60 -3.60
CA THR A 28 -9.76 5.02 -4.31
C THR A 28 -10.04 6.18 -5.25
N GLN A 29 -11.10 6.08 -6.08
CA GLN A 29 -11.52 7.13 -6.99
C GLN A 29 -11.90 8.42 -6.26
N SER A 30 -12.57 8.30 -5.11
CA SER A 30 -12.97 9.45 -4.29
C SER A 30 -11.74 10.21 -3.76
N PHE A 31 -10.71 9.48 -3.33
CA PHE A 31 -9.43 10.08 -2.91
C PHE A 31 -8.70 10.70 -4.09
N GLU A 32 -8.62 10.02 -5.22
CA GLU A 32 -7.95 10.54 -6.42
C GLU A 32 -8.59 11.83 -6.92
N GLN A 33 -9.92 11.90 -6.95
CA GLN A 33 -10.68 13.11 -7.29
C GLN A 33 -10.48 14.24 -6.27
N LYS A 34 -10.44 13.91 -4.97
CA LYS A 34 -10.30 14.91 -3.90
C LYS A 34 -8.90 15.53 -3.85
N PHE A 35 -7.87 14.72 -4.08
CA PHE A 35 -6.48 15.14 -3.88
C PHE A 35 -5.73 15.40 -5.18
N GLY A 36 -6.23 14.97 -6.33
CA GLY A 36 -5.51 15.06 -7.61
C GLY A 36 -4.21 14.26 -7.60
N ILE A 37 -4.12 13.23 -6.76
CA ILE A 37 -2.96 12.35 -6.58
C ILE A 37 -3.39 10.94 -6.88
N LYS A 38 -2.60 10.23 -7.68
CA LYS A 38 -2.82 8.83 -8.04
C LYS A 38 -3.05 7.99 -6.78
N THR A 39 -4.19 7.31 -6.73
CA THR A 39 -4.60 6.54 -5.54
C THR A 39 -4.90 5.09 -5.89
N GLU A 40 -4.26 4.15 -5.20
CA GLU A 40 -4.42 2.71 -5.42
C GLU A 40 -4.78 1.98 -4.12
N ALA A 41 -5.47 0.85 -4.23
CA ALA A 41 -5.63 -0.06 -3.11
C ALA A 41 -4.28 -0.77 -2.84
N PHE A 42 -3.89 -0.85 -1.56
CA PHE A 42 -2.61 -1.44 -1.17
C PHE A 42 -2.62 -2.96 -1.37
N ASN A 43 -1.71 -3.48 -2.20
CA ASN A 43 -1.51 -4.92 -2.32
C ASN A 43 -0.37 -5.40 -1.38
N SER A 44 -0.72 -5.88 -0.18
CA SER A 44 0.25 -6.43 0.78
C SER A 44 0.97 -7.68 0.28
N PHE A 45 0.36 -8.47 -0.60
CA PHE A 45 0.94 -9.72 -1.13
C PHE A 45 1.81 -9.50 -2.37
N ARG A 46 1.98 -8.26 -2.86
CA ARG A 46 2.74 -7.94 -4.09
C ARG A 46 4.16 -8.52 -4.15
N LYS A 47 4.80 -8.73 -3.00
CA LYS A 47 6.15 -9.30 -2.87
C LYS A 47 6.17 -10.64 -2.12
N VAL A 48 5.02 -11.30 -2.00
CA VAL A 48 4.87 -12.58 -1.30
C VAL A 48 4.59 -13.66 -2.34
N SER A 49 5.47 -14.65 -2.42
CA SER A 49 5.22 -15.86 -3.22
C SER A 49 4.41 -16.87 -2.42
N PHE A 50 3.39 -17.48 -3.02
CA PHE A 50 2.57 -18.51 -2.41
C PHE A 50 2.22 -19.60 -3.43
N ASP A 51 1.86 -20.79 -2.94
CA ASP A 51 1.42 -21.93 -3.75
C ASP A 51 -0.09 -21.85 -3.98
N GLU A 52 -0.50 -21.61 -5.23
CA GLU A 52 -1.90 -21.46 -5.63
C GLU A 52 -2.73 -22.74 -5.43
N LYS A 53 -2.09 -23.91 -5.28
CA LYS A 53 -2.80 -25.16 -4.94
C LYS A 53 -3.20 -25.22 -3.47
N LYS A 54 -2.55 -24.42 -2.62
CA LYS A 54 -2.78 -24.38 -1.17
C LYS A 54 -3.54 -23.14 -0.73
N LEU A 55 -3.47 -22.06 -1.51
CA LEU A 55 -4.18 -20.81 -1.26
C LEU A 55 -4.86 -20.36 -2.54
N ASP A 56 -6.19 -20.26 -2.49
CA ASP A 56 -6.99 -19.71 -3.59
C ASP A 56 -6.45 -18.32 -3.98
N PRO A 57 -6.05 -18.10 -5.24
CA PRO A 57 -5.55 -16.80 -5.72
C PRO A 57 -6.52 -15.62 -5.50
N ALA A 58 -7.82 -15.86 -5.40
CA ALA A 58 -8.81 -14.83 -5.09
C ALA A 58 -8.61 -14.25 -3.68
N TYR A 59 -8.18 -15.07 -2.72
CA TYR A 59 -8.00 -14.65 -1.34
C TYR A 59 -6.96 -13.53 -1.17
N PRO A 60 -5.70 -13.65 -1.62
CA PRO A 60 -4.74 -12.56 -1.54
C PRO A 60 -5.11 -11.38 -2.44
N GLN A 61 -5.89 -11.57 -3.51
CA GLN A 61 -6.34 -10.44 -4.34
C GLN A 61 -7.37 -9.59 -3.60
N GLU A 62 -8.36 -10.22 -2.97
CA GLU A 62 -9.40 -9.51 -2.22
C GLU A 62 -8.83 -8.97 -0.92
N MET A 63 -8.19 -9.82 -0.11
CA MET A 63 -7.80 -9.49 1.26
C MET A 63 -6.55 -8.60 1.37
N ALA A 64 -5.82 -8.34 0.28
CA ALA A 64 -4.55 -7.63 0.36
C ALA A 64 -4.58 -6.29 1.11
N PRO A 65 -5.58 -5.40 0.91
CA PRO A 65 -5.58 -4.13 1.62
C PRO A 65 -5.69 -4.31 3.14
N LEU A 66 -6.39 -5.34 3.60
CA LEU A 66 -6.58 -5.66 5.01
C LEU A 66 -5.30 -6.23 5.68
N PHE A 67 -4.51 -7.00 4.93
CA PHE A 67 -3.40 -7.79 5.48
C PHE A 67 -2.08 -7.02 5.65
N GLY A 68 -2.06 -5.70 5.42
CA GLY A 68 -0.83 -4.90 5.47
C GLY A 68 -0.02 -5.07 6.75
N VAL A 69 -0.67 -5.08 7.92
CA VAL A 69 0.00 -5.26 9.22
C VAL A 69 0.51 -6.70 9.39
N ALA A 70 -0.34 -7.70 9.13
CA ALA A 70 0.01 -9.11 9.31
C ALA A 70 1.18 -9.52 8.41
N VAL A 71 1.16 -9.12 7.13
CA VAL A 71 2.26 -9.38 6.19
C VAL A 71 3.53 -8.65 6.64
N GLY A 72 3.42 -7.41 7.12
CA GLY A 72 4.56 -6.67 7.67
C GLY A 72 5.20 -7.36 8.88
N LEU A 73 4.40 -7.97 9.76
CA LEU A 73 4.91 -8.77 10.89
C LEU A 73 5.57 -10.06 10.41
N ALA A 74 4.95 -10.79 9.48
CA ALA A 74 5.49 -12.03 8.93
C ALA A 74 6.81 -11.83 8.17
N THR A 75 6.98 -10.68 7.50
CA THR A 75 8.19 -10.33 6.75
C THR A 75 9.25 -9.60 7.59
N ARG A 76 8.94 -9.29 8.86
CA ARG A 76 9.85 -8.57 9.74
C ARG A 76 11.12 -9.39 9.94
N LYS A 77 12.25 -8.82 9.53
CA LYS A 77 13.58 -9.35 9.86
C LYS A 77 13.97 -8.83 11.24
N MET A 78 14.54 -9.70 12.08
CA MET A 78 15.27 -9.24 13.26
C MET A 78 16.59 -8.64 12.78
N GLU A 79 16.92 -7.44 13.22
CA GLU A 79 18.29 -6.92 13.04
C GLU A 79 19.26 -7.90 13.72
N LYS A 80 20.35 -8.22 13.02
CA LYS A 80 21.45 -9.01 13.56
C LYS A 80 22.41 -8.09 14.31
#